data_AF-A0A1Q3PBX3-F1
#
_entry.id   AF-A0A1Q3PBX3-F1
#
_cell.length_a   1.000
_cell.length_b   1.000
_cell.length_c   1.000
_cell.angle_alpha   90.00
_cell.angle_beta   90.00
_cell.angle_gamma   90.00
#
_symmetry.space_group_name_H-M   'P 1'
#
loop_
_entity.id
_entity.type
_entity.pdbx_description
1 polymer ?
#
loop_
_entity_poly.entity_id
_entity_poly.type
_entity_poly.pdbx_seq_one_letter_code
_entity_poly.pdbx_strand_id
1 'polypeptide(L)'
;MKPTVLIFYANNPGQAFLSELDKECKGIQQLLNAVERREYEVSLIPQTSISDIIDTLNIPGRSVEIIHFSGHASDSMLMFGDTHADAASFAGKLQSMKSLKLVFINGCSSKGQVQFFHEAGIPYVIATSRPVEDTRASWLANQFYNYLSLGRTINAAFDEIQKDTRLLKTDINLVMNRGLLLAAPGQERDELEWGLYTLPDPAEYRLPITRLVTDQSLQNGVKHTRMLSRMLVALKNQTSPISSKYKNTIATIELQGEPADRIMVRSLLEILPYPLGIRLQQINGIPADDGNTDEYHRQLLYDYALFFETQLHLSAILLLSQIWQNKAAVDLSLQEKFGPIRAFLTSNRLNHSLSDYAVVIRNGIEILNGAGIVNIIPKIENVRDYLSSGAFEAACAFFDVNKNYFWSHVRLSQDEAVERCYASQEHIMGDLPYFSFVVENILTSVRDVDTVNFRHVDKYFASSVSQLVAVSEEAGSSFMLNPNPMENKSVLCYSKYDYDPCTPSINLFPFLLDRNVFIRQIATEIDLYLFLGFFSDEMVTNLSIRKVQNPCYYFMSLKNPQKIWRFNDQDPSGSDLAHIDDVVAETYRQNHLLTNAGELNTYLNQFKTFFIAS
;
A
#
# COMPACT_ATOMS: atom_id res chain seq x y z
N MET A 1 -15.27 -15.05 -24.25
CA MET A 1 -15.29 -14.29 -22.99
C MET A 1 -14.40 -15.00 -22.00
N LYS A 2 -13.74 -14.26 -21.12
CA LYS A 2 -12.91 -14.83 -20.06
C LYS A 2 -13.81 -15.54 -19.02
N PRO A 3 -13.35 -16.64 -18.40
CA PRO A 3 -13.96 -17.19 -17.19
C PRO A 3 -14.25 -16.13 -16.13
N THR A 4 -15.33 -16.28 -15.36
CA THR A 4 -15.73 -15.34 -14.30
C THR A 4 -15.66 -16.02 -12.93
N VAL A 5 -15.00 -15.35 -11.99
CA VAL A 5 -15.14 -15.58 -10.54
C VAL A 5 -16.19 -14.62 -10.02
N LEU A 6 -17.34 -15.16 -9.61
CA LEU A 6 -18.47 -14.39 -9.12
C LEU A 6 -18.48 -14.40 -7.59
N ILE A 7 -18.36 -13.24 -6.98
CA ILE A 7 -18.34 -13.02 -5.53
C ILE A 7 -19.56 -12.20 -5.17
N PHE A 8 -20.32 -12.64 -4.18
CA PHE A 8 -21.44 -11.86 -3.66
C PHE A 8 -21.64 -12.10 -2.17
N TYR A 9 -22.15 -11.07 -1.51
CA TYR A 9 -22.51 -11.17 -0.11
C TYR A 9 -23.85 -10.48 0.17
N ALA A 10 -24.49 -10.89 1.26
CA ALA A 10 -25.74 -10.30 1.71
C ALA A 10 -25.79 -10.22 3.23
N ASN A 11 -26.09 -9.03 3.74
CA ASN A 11 -26.37 -8.81 5.16
C ASN A 11 -27.88 -8.62 5.32
N ASN A 12 -28.61 -9.72 5.55
CA ASN A 12 -30.06 -9.68 5.65
C ASN A 12 -30.48 -8.86 6.89
N PRO A 13 -31.34 -7.83 6.75
CA PRO A 13 -31.72 -6.95 7.86
C PRO A 13 -32.53 -7.65 8.96
N GLY A 14 -33.09 -8.84 8.67
CA GLY A 14 -33.77 -9.70 9.64
C GLY A 14 -32.85 -10.63 10.42
N GLN A 15 -31.53 -10.55 10.22
CA GLN A 15 -30.51 -11.36 10.89
C GLN A 15 -29.49 -10.50 11.65
N ALA A 16 -28.62 -11.15 12.42
CA ALA A 16 -27.52 -10.47 13.09
C ALA A 16 -26.57 -9.84 12.06
N PHE A 17 -26.14 -8.60 12.29
CA PHE A 17 -25.25 -7.91 11.36
C PHE A 17 -23.86 -8.57 11.32
N LEU A 18 -23.42 -8.98 10.13
CA LEU A 18 -22.07 -9.50 9.88
C LEU A 18 -21.17 -8.36 9.39
N SER A 19 -20.22 -7.92 10.22
CA SER A 19 -19.38 -6.75 9.96
C SER A 19 -18.21 -7.04 9.01
N GLU A 20 -17.80 -8.29 8.86
CA GLU A 20 -16.61 -8.66 8.08
C GLU A 20 -16.90 -8.99 6.61
N LEU A 21 -18.17 -9.09 6.19
CA LEU A 21 -18.56 -9.46 4.81
C LEU A 21 -17.91 -8.60 3.73
N ASP A 22 -17.91 -7.28 3.94
CA ASP A 22 -17.35 -6.33 2.97
C ASP A 22 -15.83 -6.48 2.88
N LYS A 23 -15.17 -6.63 4.03
CA LYS A 23 -13.72 -6.86 4.12
C LYS A 23 -13.32 -8.20 3.51
N GLU A 24 -14.12 -9.25 3.74
CA GLU A 24 -13.93 -10.56 3.11
C GLU A 24 -13.95 -10.45 1.60
N CYS A 25 -15.07 -9.96 1.05
CA CYS A 25 -15.30 -10.01 -0.39
C CYS A 25 -14.45 -9.00 -1.17
N LYS A 26 -14.17 -7.82 -0.60
CA LYS A 26 -13.21 -6.87 -1.18
C LYS A 26 -11.79 -7.41 -1.11
N GLY A 27 -11.39 -8.07 -0.02
CA GLY A 27 -10.09 -8.72 0.09
C GLY A 27 -9.88 -9.79 -0.98
N ILE A 28 -10.88 -10.66 -1.19
CA ILE A 28 -10.86 -11.66 -2.27
C ILE A 28 -10.76 -10.99 -3.64
N GLN A 29 -11.58 -9.96 -3.89
CA GLN A 29 -11.55 -9.23 -5.16
C GLN A 29 -10.18 -8.61 -5.42
N GLN A 30 -9.56 -7.99 -4.41
CA GLN A 30 -8.22 -7.41 -4.48
C GLN A 30 -7.16 -8.46 -4.80
N LEU A 31 -7.16 -9.59 -4.09
CA LEU A 31 -6.21 -10.70 -4.30
C LEU A 31 -6.29 -11.24 -5.74
N LEU A 32 -7.50 -11.48 -6.24
CA LEU A 32 -7.71 -11.99 -7.58
C LEU A 32 -7.41 -10.95 -8.66
N ASN A 33 -7.71 -9.67 -8.40
CA ASN A 33 -7.40 -8.60 -9.33
C ASN A 33 -5.89 -8.31 -9.43
N ALA A 34 -5.15 -8.57 -8.36
CA ALA A 34 -3.69 -8.42 -8.32
C ALA A 34 -2.94 -9.50 -9.12
N VAL A 35 -3.62 -10.55 -9.61
CA VAL A 35 -2.97 -11.59 -10.41
C VAL A 35 -2.64 -11.06 -11.80
N GLU A 36 -1.35 -10.94 -12.08
CA GLU A 36 -0.87 -10.61 -13.41
C GLU A 36 -1.30 -11.66 -14.44
N ARG A 37 -1.60 -11.19 -15.66
CA ARG A 37 -1.93 -12.07 -16.80
C ARG A 37 -3.02 -13.09 -16.48
N ARG A 38 -3.95 -12.69 -15.62
CA ARG A 38 -5.18 -13.43 -15.39
C ARG A 38 -5.97 -13.53 -16.70
N GLU A 39 -6.35 -14.75 -17.03
CA GLU A 39 -7.24 -15.04 -18.15
C GLU A 39 -8.70 -15.13 -17.69
N TYR A 40 -9.01 -14.61 -16.49
CA TYR A 40 -10.34 -14.56 -15.89
C TYR A 40 -10.75 -13.12 -15.49
N GLU A 41 -12.03 -12.95 -15.22
CA GLU A 41 -12.67 -11.73 -14.70
C GLU A 41 -13.20 -11.96 -13.27
N VAL A 42 -13.22 -10.91 -12.46
CA VAL A 42 -13.76 -10.94 -11.10
C VAL A 42 -14.97 -10.02 -11.03
N SER A 43 -16.11 -10.56 -10.62
CA SER A 43 -17.37 -9.82 -10.49
C SER A 43 -17.79 -9.83 -9.03
N LEU A 44 -17.75 -8.68 -8.35
CA LEU A 44 -18.23 -8.51 -6.98
C LEU A 44 -19.60 -7.83 -6.98
N ILE A 45 -20.57 -8.42 -6.28
CA ILE A 45 -21.90 -7.84 -6.06
C ILE A 45 -22.10 -7.65 -4.54
N PRO A 46 -22.10 -6.41 -4.04
CA PRO A 46 -22.35 -6.14 -2.63
C PRO A 46 -23.85 -6.13 -2.31
N GLN A 47 -24.21 -6.49 -1.07
CA GLN A 47 -25.58 -6.41 -0.53
C GLN A 47 -26.66 -6.96 -1.47
N THR A 48 -26.49 -8.23 -1.83
CA THR A 48 -27.11 -8.80 -3.02
C THR A 48 -28.56 -9.25 -2.79
N SER A 49 -29.46 -8.90 -3.71
CA SER A 49 -30.82 -9.47 -3.80
C SER A 49 -30.86 -10.72 -4.68
N ILE A 50 -31.93 -11.53 -4.60
CA ILE A 50 -32.07 -12.67 -5.52
C ILE A 50 -32.15 -12.23 -6.99
N SER A 51 -32.79 -11.09 -7.29
CA SER A 51 -32.85 -10.57 -8.67
C SER A 51 -31.47 -10.25 -9.24
N ASP A 52 -30.59 -9.64 -8.44
CA ASP A 52 -29.22 -9.30 -8.88
C ASP A 52 -28.44 -10.55 -9.30
N ILE A 53 -28.61 -11.66 -8.57
CA ILE A 53 -28.01 -12.94 -8.90
C ILE A 53 -28.59 -13.50 -10.19
N ILE A 54 -29.92 -13.54 -10.33
CA ILE A 54 -30.57 -14.07 -11.53
C ILE A 54 -30.11 -13.30 -12.77
N ASP A 55 -30.09 -11.96 -12.69
CA ASP A 55 -29.67 -11.10 -13.78
C ASP A 55 -28.20 -11.33 -14.14
N THR A 56 -27.33 -11.41 -13.13
CA THR A 56 -25.90 -11.66 -13.31
C THR A 56 -25.62 -13.02 -13.96
N LEU A 57 -26.35 -14.05 -13.55
CA LEU A 57 -26.22 -15.41 -14.08
C LEU A 57 -26.81 -15.56 -15.49
N ASN A 58 -27.73 -14.68 -15.89
CA ASN A 58 -28.38 -14.69 -17.21
C ASN A 58 -27.61 -13.88 -18.27
N ILE A 59 -26.50 -13.22 -17.93
CA ILE A 59 -25.70 -12.45 -18.90
C ILE A 59 -25.24 -13.39 -20.04
N PRO A 60 -25.66 -13.14 -21.30
CA PRO A 60 -25.37 -14.04 -22.41
C PRO A 60 -23.87 -14.24 -22.62
N GLY A 61 -23.44 -15.51 -22.73
CA GLY A 61 -22.05 -15.87 -23.02
C GLY A 61 -21.07 -15.73 -21.85
N ARG A 62 -21.53 -15.34 -20.66
CA ARG A 62 -20.73 -15.37 -19.43
C ARG A 62 -20.47 -16.82 -19.00
N SER A 63 -19.22 -17.12 -18.67
CA SER A 63 -18.76 -18.44 -18.22
C SER A 63 -18.33 -18.37 -16.77
N VAL A 64 -19.24 -18.64 -15.83
CA VAL A 64 -18.92 -18.64 -14.39
C VAL A 64 -18.20 -19.94 -14.03
N GLU A 65 -17.02 -19.83 -13.41
CA GLU A 65 -16.22 -20.99 -12.97
C GLU A 65 -16.14 -21.12 -11.45
N ILE A 66 -16.25 -20.01 -10.72
CA ILE A 66 -16.27 -20.00 -9.26
C ILE A 66 -17.43 -19.11 -8.80
N ILE A 67 -18.19 -19.58 -7.82
CA ILE A 67 -19.15 -18.80 -7.06
C ILE A 67 -18.70 -18.74 -5.60
N HIS A 68 -18.59 -17.54 -5.06
CA HIS A 68 -18.37 -17.26 -3.64
C HIS A 68 -19.58 -16.56 -3.05
N PHE A 69 -20.22 -17.17 -2.07
CA PHE A 69 -21.27 -16.56 -1.26
C PHE A 69 -20.77 -16.35 0.16
N SER A 70 -20.94 -15.15 0.71
CA SER A 70 -20.73 -14.87 2.13
C SER A 70 -21.98 -14.24 2.75
N GLY A 71 -22.43 -14.76 3.89
CA GLY A 71 -23.66 -14.31 4.55
C GLY A 71 -24.31 -15.39 5.40
N HIS A 72 -25.52 -15.12 5.88
CA HIS A 72 -26.27 -16.10 6.66
C HIS A 72 -26.72 -17.26 5.78
N ALA A 73 -26.52 -18.48 6.29
CA ALA A 73 -26.96 -19.71 5.66
C ALA A 73 -27.49 -20.69 6.73
N SER A 74 -28.17 -21.73 6.26
CA SER A 74 -28.60 -22.89 7.05
C SER A 74 -28.35 -24.18 6.28
N ASP A 75 -28.87 -25.31 6.73
CA ASP A 75 -28.72 -26.60 6.03
C ASP A 75 -29.37 -26.64 4.63
N SER A 76 -30.34 -25.75 4.39
CA SER A 76 -31.21 -25.77 3.21
C SER A 76 -31.46 -24.40 2.59
N MET A 77 -31.04 -23.30 3.23
CA MET A 77 -31.32 -21.94 2.74
C MET A 77 -30.08 -21.03 2.72
N LEU A 78 -30.06 -20.13 1.75
CA LEU A 78 -29.14 -19.00 1.64
C LEU A 78 -29.91 -17.70 1.86
N MET A 79 -29.43 -16.80 2.71
CA MET A 79 -30.10 -15.52 3.01
C MET A 79 -29.54 -14.41 2.13
N PHE A 80 -30.42 -13.71 1.41
CA PHE A 80 -30.13 -12.55 0.58
C PHE A 80 -30.64 -11.27 1.25
N GLY A 81 -30.34 -10.09 0.69
CA GLY A 81 -30.72 -8.81 1.29
C GLY A 81 -32.25 -8.62 1.40
N ASP A 82 -32.99 -9.23 0.49
CA ASP A 82 -34.45 -9.08 0.33
C ASP A 82 -35.25 -10.31 0.79
N THR A 83 -34.69 -11.52 0.66
CA THR A 83 -35.38 -12.78 0.97
C THR A 83 -34.39 -13.93 1.23
N HIS A 84 -34.87 -15.17 1.26
CA HIS A 84 -34.05 -16.38 1.28
C HIS A 84 -34.26 -17.19 0.00
N ALA A 85 -33.23 -17.91 -0.44
CA ALA A 85 -33.33 -18.92 -1.49
C ALA A 85 -33.20 -20.32 -0.89
N ASP A 86 -34.06 -21.22 -1.34
CA ASP A 86 -33.88 -22.66 -1.15
C ASP A 86 -32.65 -23.14 -1.93
N ALA A 87 -31.75 -23.86 -1.25
CA ALA A 87 -30.46 -24.29 -1.79
C ALA A 87 -30.63 -25.27 -2.95
N ALA A 88 -31.66 -26.12 -2.94
CA ALA A 88 -31.95 -27.03 -4.04
C ALA A 88 -32.38 -26.27 -5.30
N SER A 89 -33.24 -25.26 -5.14
CA SER A 89 -33.67 -24.36 -6.22
C SER A 89 -32.50 -23.56 -6.79
N PHE A 90 -31.62 -23.06 -5.91
CA PHE A 90 -30.41 -22.36 -6.33
C PHE A 90 -29.45 -23.29 -7.09
N ALA A 91 -29.17 -24.49 -6.58
CA ALA A 91 -28.37 -25.49 -7.27
C ALA A 91 -28.98 -25.88 -8.63
N GLY A 92 -30.32 -25.99 -8.73
CA GLY A 92 -31.04 -26.21 -9.98
C GLY A 92 -30.79 -25.11 -11.02
N LYS A 93 -30.73 -23.84 -10.60
CA LYS A 93 -30.35 -22.72 -11.48
C LYS A 93 -28.90 -22.83 -11.98
N LEU A 94 -28.00 -23.39 -11.17
CA LEU A 94 -26.59 -23.58 -11.52
C LEU A 94 -26.34 -24.82 -12.40
N GLN A 95 -27.25 -25.80 -12.43
CA GLN A 95 -27.07 -27.06 -13.14
C GLN A 95 -26.77 -26.90 -14.65
N SER A 96 -27.26 -25.83 -15.28
CA SER A 96 -26.97 -25.52 -16.69
C SER A 96 -25.57 -24.93 -16.93
N MET A 97 -24.85 -24.51 -15.88
CA MET A 97 -23.53 -23.87 -15.97
C MET A 97 -22.42 -24.90 -15.93
N LYS A 98 -22.13 -25.53 -17.08
CA LYS A 98 -21.11 -26.59 -17.18
C LYS A 98 -19.68 -26.12 -16.92
N SER A 99 -19.43 -24.81 -16.97
CA SER A 99 -18.16 -24.19 -16.62
C SER A 99 -17.91 -24.15 -15.11
N LEU A 100 -18.96 -24.21 -14.27
CA LEU A 100 -18.84 -24.04 -12.82
C LEU A 100 -18.01 -25.18 -12.21
N LYS A 101 -16.93 -24.81 -11.51
CA LYS A 101 -15.97 -25.74 -10.89
C LYS A 101 -16.09 -25.75 -9.38
N LEU A 102 -16.31 -24.58 -8.78
CA LEU A 102 -16.36 -24.40 -7.33
C LEU A 102 -17.56 -23.55 -6.90
N VAL A 103 -18.24 -24.01 -5.85
CA VAL A 103 -19.13 -23.18 -5.03
C VAL A 103 -18.56 -23.12 -3.61
N PHE A 104 -18.22 -21.92 -3.14
CA PHE A 104 -17.83 -21.67 -1.76
C PHE A 104 -18.97 -20.93 -1.05
N ILE A 105 -19.58 -21.61 -0.08
CA ILE A 105 -20.64 -21.10 0.79
C ILE A 105 -20.04 -20.76 2.14
N ASN A 106 -19.61 -19.52 2.31
CA ASN A 106 -19.09 -19.01 3.57
C ASN A 106 -20.24 -18.49 4.46
N GLY A 107 -21.11 -19.43 4.85
CA GLY A 107 -22.23 -19.19 5.75
C GLY A 107 -22.44 -20.39 6.67
N CYS A 108 -22.95 -20.13 7.88
CA CYS A 108 -23.10 -21.12 8.95
C CYS A 108 -23.91 -22.36 8.55
N SER A 109 -23.48 -23.54 9.03
CA SER A 109 -24.22 -24.81 8.93
C SER A 109 -24.70 -25.21 7.52
N SER A 110 -23.88 -24.96 6.49
CA SER A 110 -24.22 -25.16 5.08
C SER A 110 -23.91 -26.56 4.51
N LYS A 111 -23.39 -27.50 5.31
CA LYS A 111 -23.06 -28.88 4.89
C LYS A 111 -24.24 -29.63 4.26
N GLY A 112 -25.47 -29.40 4.73
CA GLY A 112 -26.68 -30.00 4.15
C GLY A 112 -26.90 -29.64 2.68
N GLN A 113 -26.39 -28.48 2.24
CA GLN A 113 -26.56 -27.98 0.88
C GLN A 113 -25.64 -28.67 -0.13
N VAL A 114 -24.54 -29.28 0.33
CA VAL A 114 -23.51 -29.92 -0.51
C VAL A 114 -24.11 -30.94 -1.47
N GLN A 115 -25.08 -31.71 -1.02
CA GLN A 115 -25.75 -32.72 -1.84
C GLN A 115 -26.42 -32.09 -3.07
N PHE A 116 -27.14 -30.98 -2.91
CA PHE A 116 -27.84 -30.31 -4.01
C PHE A 116 -26.87 -29.80 -5.08
N PHE A 117 -25.73 -29.21 -4.67
CA PHE A 117 -24.72 -28.72 -5.60
C PHE A 117 -24.01 -29.86 -6.34
N HIS A 118 -23.75 -30.99 -5.67
CA HIS A 118 -23.20 -32.18 -6.33
C HIS A 118 -24.20 -32.84 -7.29
N GLU A 119 -25.49 -32.90 -6.95
CA GLU A 119 -26.55 -33.34 -7.86
C GLU A 119 -26.69 -32.42 -9.08
N ALA A 120 -26.38 -31.13 -8.93
CA ALA A 120 -26.26 -30.17 -10.03
C ALA A 120 -24.99 -30.36 -10.88
N GLY A 121 -24.09 -31.27 -10.48
CA GLY A 121 -22.86 -31.63 -11.21
C GLY A 121 -21.64 -30.76 -10.88
N ILE A 122 -21.67 -30.03 -9.75
CA ILE A 122 -20.58 -29.13 -9.35
C ILE A 122 -19.45 -29.94 -8.71
N PRO A 123 -18.21 -29.87 -9.23
CA PRO A 123 -17.11 -30.73 -8.77
C PRO A 123 -16.66 -30.47 -7.33
N TYR A 124 -16.53 -29.19 -6.96
CA TYR A 124 -16.01 -28.77 -5.66
C TYR A 124 -17.04 -27.90 -4.93
N VAL A 125 -17.26 -28.20 -3.65
CA VAL A 125 -18.09 -27.39 -2.76
C VAL A 125 -17.33 -27.16 -1.45
N ILE A 126 -17.17 -25.91 -1.04
CA ILE A 126 -16.67 -25.56 0.30
C ILE A 126 -17.85 -25.08 1.13
N ALA A 127 -18.09 -25.72 2.27
CA ALA A 127 -19.23 -25.43 3.14
C ALA A 127 -18.86 -25.64 4.61
N THR A 128 -19.65 -25.07 5.52
CA THR A 128 -19.46 -25.22 6.96
C THR A 128 -20.36 -26.29 7.57
N SER A 129 -19.89 -27.00 8.59
CA SER A 129 -20.69 -28.01 9.31
C SER A 129 -21.41 -27.43 10.53
N ARG A 130 -20.88 -26.35 11.12
CA ARG A 130 -21.38 -25.70 12.33
C ARG A 130 -21.29 -24.17 12.20
N PRO A 131 -21.88 -23.41 13.15
CA PRO A 131 -21.71 -21.96 13.17
C PRO A 131 -20.24 -21.55 13.27
N VAL A 132 -19.87 -20.49 12.56
CA VAL A 132 -18.50 -19.98 12.47
C VAL A 132 -18.48 -18.49 12.83
N GLU A 133 -17.39 -18.03 13.41
CA GLU A 133 -17.18 -16.61 13.72
C GLU A 133 -16.88 -15.81 12.44
N ASP A 134 -17.49 -14.64 12.29
CA ASP A 134 -17.41 -13.77 11.10
C ASP A 134 -15.95 -13.41 10.72
N THR A 135 -15.12 -13.09 11.72
CA THR A 135 -13.68 -12.77 11.52
C THR A 135 -12.89 -13.97 11.00
N ARG A 136 -13.19 -15.18 11.48
CA ARG A 136 -12.55 -16.43 11.04
C ARG A 136 -12.99 -16.82 9.64
N ALA A 137 -14.28 -16.63 9.34
CA ALA A 137 -14.84 -16.84 8.01
C ALA A 137 -14.17 -15.93 6.98
N SER A 138 -14.03 -14.64 7.30
CA SER A 138 -13.33 -13.66 6.47
C SER A 138 -11.86 -14.03 6.26
N TRP A 139 -11.15 -14.41 7.33
CA TRP A 139 -9.74 -14.81 7.23
C TRP A 139 -9.56 -16.05 6.35
N LEU A 140 -10.34 -17.11 6.57
CA LEU A 140 -10.21 -18.37 5.84
C LEU A 140 -10.48 -18.20 4.36
N ALA A 141 -11.54 -17.45 4.00
CA ALA A 141 -11.86 -17.20 2.60
C ALA A 141 -10.74 -16.39 1.92
N ASN A 142 -10.23 -15.34 2.56
CA ASN A 142 -9.10 -14.58 2.03
C ASN A 142 -7.85 -15.46 1.84
N GLN A 143 -7.52 -16.35 2.79
CA GLN A 143 -6.38 -17.26 2.63
C GLN A 143 -6.59 -18.26 1.49
N PHE A 144 -7.81 -18.78 1.32
CA PHE A 144 -8.11 -19.69 0.21
C PHE A 144 -7.89 -19.04 -1.15
N TYR A 145 -8.44 -17.84 -1.35
CA TYR A 145 -8.24 -17.11 -2.61
C TYR A 145 -6.82 -16.59 -2.77
N ASN A 146 -6.11 -16.31 -1.69
CA ASN A 146 -4.68 -16.01 -1.73
C ASN A 146 -3.91 -17.17 -2.38
N TYR A 147 -4.08 -18.40 -1.90
CA TYR A 147 -3.42 -19.56 -2.52
C TYR A 147 -3.86 -19.85 -3.95
N LEU A 148 -5.16 -19.68 -4.27
CA LEU A 148 -5.61 -19.77 -5.66
C LEU A 148 -4.95 -18.71 -6.56
N SER A 149 -4.76 -17.48 -6.05
CA SER A 149 -4.10 -16.39 -6.77
C SER A 149 -2.62 -16.69 -7.08
N LEU A 150 -2.00 -17.58 -6.31
CA LEU A 150 -0.65 -18.11 -6.53
C LEU A 150 -0.62 -19.27 -7.54
N GLY A 151 -1.76 -19.63 -8.13
CA GLY A 151 -1.86 -20.72 -9.10
C GLY A 151 -1.89 -22.11 -8.48
N ARG A 152 -2.18 -22.23 -7.17
CA ARG A 152 -2.46 -23.52 -6.52
C ARG A 152 -3.78 -24.10 -7.03
N THR A 153 -3.93 -25.43 -6.97
CA THR A 153 -5.23 -26.08 -7.23
C THR A 153 -6.18 -25.83 -6.07
N ILE A 154 -7.50 -26.03 -6.26
CA ILE A 154 -8.49 -25.97 -5.16
C ILE A 154 -8.07 -26.87 -3.99
N ASN A 155 -7.65 -28.10 -4.29
CA ASN A 155 -7.18 -29.05 -3.27
C ASN A 155 -5.93 -28.52 -2.56
N ALA A 156 -4.91 -28.12 -3.32
CA ALA A 156 -3.66 -27.63 -2.74
C ALA A 156 -3.87 -26.35 -1.91
N ALA A 157 -4.73 -25.43 -2.37
CA ALA A 157 -5.08 -24.22 -1.62
C ALA A 157 -5.74 -24.56 -0.28
N PHE A 158 -6.69 -25.49 -0.26
CA PHE A 158 -7.35 -25.91 0.97
C PHE A 158 -6.40 -26.67 1.92
N ASP A 159 -5.48 -27.47 1.37
CA ASP A 159 -4.42 -28.15 2.14
C ASP A 159 -3.46 -27.14 2.79
N GLU A 160 -3.06 -26.08 2.10
CA GLU A 160 -2.17 -25.06 2.66
C GLU A 160 -2.84 -24.30 3.81
N ILE A 161 -4.12 -23.93 3.68
CA ILE A 161 -4.86 -23.29 4.80
C ILE A 161 -4.92 -24.21 6.02
N GLN A 162 -5.07 -25.52 5.82
CA GLN A 162 -5.03 -26.49 6.92
C GLN A 162 -3.67 -26.52 7.64
N LYS A 163 -2.56 -26.27 6.92
CA LYS A 163 -1.23 -26.14 7.53
C LYS A 163 -1.12 -24.82 8.30
N ASP A 164 -1.59 -23.72 7.73
CA ASP A 164 -1.56 -22.39 8.35
C ASP A 164 -2.35 -22.36 9.66
N THR A 165 -3.56 -22.92 9.70
CA THR A 165 -4.37 -22.93 10.93
C THR A 165 -3.68 -23.70 12.06
N ARG A 166 -2.99 -24.80 11.74
CA ARG A 166 -2.20 -25.56 12.71
C ARG A 166 -0.98 -24.79 13.22
N LEU A 167 -0.30 -24.05 12.34
CA LEU A 167 0.87 -23.25 12.69
C LEU A 167 0.52 -22.05 13.57
N LEU A 168 -0.56 -21.35 13.23
CA LEU A 168 -1.02 -20.17 13.97
C LEU A 168 -1.70 -20.51 15.29
N LYS A 169 -1.91 -21.81 15.58
CA LYS A 169 -2.70 -22.30 16.72
C LYS A 169 -4.08 -21.63 16.80
N THR A 170 -4.63 -21.27 15.64
CA THR A 170 -6.02 -20.79 15.55
C THR A 170 -6.94 -21.98 15.82
N ASP A 171 -7.99 -21.80 16.61
CA ASP A 171 -9.02 -22.83 16.86
C ASP A 171 -9.93 -23.06 15.63
N ILE A 172 -9.35 -23.20 14.43
CA ILE A 172 -10.06 -23.42 13.16
C ILE A 172 -9.81 -24.86 12.70
N ASN A 173 -10.90 -25.59 12.51
CA ASN A 173 -10.92 -27.03 12.23
C ASN A 173 -11.33 -27.29 10.75
N LEU A 174 -10.52 -28.04 9.97
CA LEU A 174 -10.69 -28.20 8.50
C LEU A 174 -10.63 -29.65 8.01
N VAL A 175 -11.54 -30.08 7.11
CA VAL A 175 -11.57 -31.45 6.50
C VAL A 175 -11.62 -31.40 4.97
N MET A 176 -10.93 -32.34 4.31
CA MET A 176 -11.26 -32.75 2.94
C MET A 176 -12.06 -34.05 2.94
N ASN A 177 -13.25 -34.04 2.35
CA ASN A 177 -14.07 -35.24 2.15
C ASN A 177 -14.08 -35.61 0.65
N ARG A 178 -13.45 -36.75 0.33
CA ARG A 178 -13.48 -37.31 -1.03
C ARG A 178 -14.70 -38.24 -1.18
N GLY A 179 -15.64 -37.85 -2.03
CA GLY A 179 -16.82 -38.66 -2.38
C GLY A 179 -18.07 -38.42 -1.53
N LEU A 180 -19.21 -38.89 -2.06
CA LEU A 180 -20.57 -38.76 -1.51
C LEU A 180 -20.81 -39.75 -0.36
N LEU A 181 -19.96 -39.72 0.67
CA LEU A 181 -20.15 -40.53 1.87
C LEU A 181 -20.93 -39.72 2.91
N LEU A 182 -22.25 -39.89 2.88
CA LEU A 182 -23.08 -39.72 4.08
C LEU A 182 -22.47 -40.59 5.18
N ALA A 183 -22.06 -39.96 6.28
CA ALA A 183 -21.61 -40.70 7.45
C ALA A 183 -22.69 -41.71 7.87
N ALA A 184 -22.29 -42.95 8.14
CA ALA A 184 -23.19 -43.92 8.75
C ALA A 184 -23.69 -43.35 10.09
N PRO A 185 -24.98 -43.54 10.47
CA PRO A 185 -25.50 -42.99 11.71
C PRO A 185 -24.76 -43.60 12.89
N GLY A 186 -24.10 -42.77 13.71
CA GLY A 186 -23.52 -43.19 15.00
C GLY A 186 -21.99 -43.12 15.16
N GLN A 187 -21.24 -42.48 14.26
CA GLN A 187 -19.85 -42.08 14.55
C GLN A 187 -19.78 -40.56 14.78
N GLU A 188 -19.78 -40.13 16.05
CA GLU A 188 -19.27 -38.81 16.43
C GLU A 188 -17.75 -38.80 16.17
N ARG A 189 -17.35 -38.31 15.00
CA ARG A 189 -16.01 -37.74 14.80
C ARG A 189 -16.18 -36.25 14.97
N ASP A 190 -15.30 -35.61 15.74
CA ASP A 190 -15.24 -34.15 15.90
C ASP A 190 -15.54 -33.45 14.57
N GLU A 191 -16.76 -32.93 14.41
CA GLU A 191 -17.20 -32.33 13.15
C GLU A 191 -16.48 -30.99 12.99
N LEU A 192 -15.55 -30.94 12.03
CA LEU A 192 -14.69 -29.78 11.76
C LEU A 192 -15.47 -28.67 11.03
N GLU A 193 -15.08 -27.41 11.25
CA GLU A 193 -15.85 -26.20 10.90
C GLU A 193 -16.08 -26.01 9.40
N TRP A 194 -15.04 -26.11 8.57
CA TRP A 194 -15.13 -26.05 7.11
C TRP A 194 -14.72 -27.37 6.47
N GLY A 195 -15.47 -27.79 5.45
CA GLY A 195 -15.18 -28.96 4.64
C GLY A 195 -15.04 -28.60 3.16
N LEU A 196 -14.01 -29.16 2.50
CA LEU A 196 -13.94 -29.26 1.04
C LEU A 196 -14.56 -30.60 0.64
N TYR A 197 -15.70 -30.55 -0.04
CA TYR A 197 -16.46 -31.69 -0.54
C TYR A 197 -16.26 -31.82 -2.04
N THR A 198 -15.95 -33.03 -2.49
CA THR A 198 -15.67 -33.28 -3.91
C THR A 198 -16.52 -34.41 -4.47
N LEU A 199 -16.92 -34.27 -5.74
CA LEU A 199 -17.36 -35.42 -6.53
C LEU A 199 -16.24 -36.49 -6.62
N PRO A 200 -16.55 -37.74 -6.97
CA PRO A 200 -15.53 -38.75 -7.25
C PRO A 200 -14.63 -38.32 -8.41
N ASP A 201 -13.31 -38.43 -8.23
CA ASP A 201 -12.27 -38.13 -9.23
C ASP A 201 -12.46 -36.80 -9.99
N PRO A 202 -12.57 -35.66 -9.28
CA PRO A 202 -12.75 -34.37 -9.94
C PRO A 202 -11.44 -34.00 -10.66
N ALA A 203 -11.54 -33.46 -11.87
CA ALA A 203 -10.37 -32.90 -12.54
C ALA A 203 -9.80 -31.74 -11.71
N GLU A 204 -8.48 -31.75 -11.48
CA GLU A 204 -7.83 -30.65 -10.77
C GLU A 204 -8.09 -29.32 -11.47
N TYR A 205 -8.47 -28.31 -10.70
CA TYR A 205 -8.72 -26.97 -11.20
C TYR A 205 -7.77 -25.97 -10.55
N ARG A 206 -7.24 -25.08 -11.39
CA ARG A 206 -6.44 -23.89 -11.05
C ARG A 206 -7.04 -22.70 -11.78
N LEU A 207 -6.89 -21.49 -11.22
CA LEU A 207 -7.23 -20.29 -11.96
C LEU A 207 -6.39 -20.20 -13.25
N PRO A 208 -6.99 -19.77 -14.38
CA PRO A 208 -6.26 -19.66 -15.64
C PRO A 208 -5.34 -18.42 -15.60
N ILE A 209 -4.05 -18.67 -15.41
CA ILE A 209 -2.98 -17.67 -15.26
C ILE A 209 -1.86 -18.00 -16.25
N THR A 210 -1.47 -17.05 -17.10
CA THR A 210 -0.35 -17.22 -18.04
C THR A 210 0.99 -16.92 -17.36
N ARG A 211 1.83 -17.94 -17.13
CA ARG A 211 3.19 -17.77 -16.56
C ARG A 211 4.20 -17.31 -17.61
N LEU A 212 5.11 -16.41 -17.23
CA LEU A 212 6.15 -15.88 -18.14
C LEU A 212 7.35 -16.79 -18.35
N VAL A 213 7.76 -17.49 -17.29
CA VAL A 213 9.19 -17.71 -17.11
C VAL A 213 9.66 -18.98 -17.81
N THR A 214 10.59 -18.82 -18.76
CA THR A 214 11.45 -19.91 -19.26
C THR A 214 12.64 -20.12 -18.32
N ASP A 215 12.98 -21.39 -18.05
CA ASP A 215 13.97 -21.94 -17.10
C ASP A 215 15.30 -21.18 -16.91
N GLN A 216 15.76 -20.38 -17.89
CA GLN A 216 17.09 -19.76 -17.88
C GLN A 216 17.22 -18.50 -17.01
N SER A 217 16.12 -17.80 -16.69
CA SER A 217 16.15 -16.62 -15.82
C SER A 217 16.04 -16.95 -14.32
N LEU A 218 15.57 -18.16 -13.99
CA LEU A 218 15.35 -18.64 -12.62
C LEU A 218 16.66 -19.01 -11.90
N GLN A 219 17.70 -19.42 -12.64
CA GLN A 219 18.95 -19.93 -12.04
C GLN A 219 19.90 -18.85 -11.50
N ASN A 220 19.70 -17.56 -11.83
CA ASN A 220 20.65 -16.48 -11.54
C ASN A 220 20.12 -15.39 -10.58
N GLY A 221 18.95 -15.60 -9.97
CA GLY A 221 18.30 -14.61 -9.10
C GLY A 221 17.72 -13.40 -9.85
N VAL A 222 17.12 -12.47 -9.10
CA VAL A 222 16.52 -11.25 -9.65
C VAL A 222 17.61 -10.28 -10.11
N LYS A 223 17.57 -9.88 -11.38
CA LYS A 223 18.42 -8.81 -11.95
C LYS A 223 17.63 -7.50 -12.09
N HIS A 224 18.27 -6.38 -11.81
CA HIS A 224 17.66 -5.04 -11.91
C HIS A 224 18.08 -4.26 -13.15
N THR A 225 19.02 -4.78 -13.96
CA THR A 225 19.61 -4.09 -15.11
C THR A 225 18.60 -3.39 -16.01
N ARG A 226 17.55 -4.11 -16.43
CA ARG A 226 16.50 -3.57 -17.31
C ARG A 226 15.66 -2.49 -16.62
N MET A 227 15.29 -2.70 -15.34
CA MET A 227 14.57 -1.68 -14.56
C MET A 227 15.40 -0.41 -14.47
N LEU A 228 16.64 -0.52 -14.01
CA LEU A 228 17.56 0.61 -13.81
C LEU A 228 17.82 1.38 -15.11
N SER A 229 18.04 0.68 -16.22
CA SER A 229 18.27 1.30 -17.54
C SER A 229 17.03 2.07 -18.00
N ARG A 230 15.82 1.49 -17.84
CA ARG A 230 14.56 2.15 -18.18
C ARG A 230 14.25 3.33 -17.26
N MET A 231 14.56 3.25 -15.98
CA MET A 231 14.41 4.38 -15.06
C MET A 231 15.28 5.56 -15.48
N LEU A 232 16.56 5.32 -15.79
CA LEU A 232 17.48 6.35 -16.26
C LEU A 232 16.94 7.03 -17.54
N VAL A 233 16.49 6.24 -18.51
CA VAL A 233 15.93 6.74 -19.79
C VAL A 233 14.63 7.51 -19.57
N ALA A 234 13.73 7.04 -18.71
CA ALA A 234 12.47 7.73 -18.40
C ALA A 234 12.70 9.14 -17.82
N LEU A 235 13.78 9.31 -17.08
CA LEU A 235 14.15 10.59 -16.46
C LEU A 235 14.99 11.50 -17.39
N LYS A 236 15.41 11.03 -18.59
CA LYS A 236 16.36 11.73 -19.48
C LYS A 236 15.89 13.11 -19.93
N ASN A 237 14.60 13.24 -20.20
CA ASN A 237 14.01 14.43 -20.81
C ASN A 237 13.60 15.50 -19.79
N GLN A 238 13.89 15.29 -18.50
CA GLN A 238 13.57 16.27 -17.46
C GLN A 238 14.55 17.45 -17.51
N THR A 239 14.03 18.64 -17.22
CA THR A 239 14.64 19.93 -17.62
C THR A 239 15.84 20.39 -16.77
N SER A 240 16.17 19.66 -15.71
CA SER A 240 17.21 20.01 -14.75
C SER A 240 18.65 19.80 -15.31
N PRO A 241 19.65 20.63 -14.98
CA PRO A 241 21.06 20.34 -15.22
C PRO A 241 21.52 19.19 -14.30
N ILE A 242 21.17 17.97 -14.71
CA ILE A 242 21.47 16.75 -13.97
C ILE A 242 22.99 16.47 -13.96
N SER A 243 23.46 15.74 -12.95
CA SER A 243 24.86 15.32 -12.78
C SER A 243 25.49 14.84 -14.09
N SER A 244 26.74 15.25 -14.34
CA SER A 244 27.49 14.85 -15.55
C SER A 244 27.59 13.33 -15.68
N LYS A 245 27.64 12.62 -14.55
CA LYS A 245 27.70 11.17 -14.49
C LYS A 245 26.40 10.49 -14.92
N TYR A 246 25.25 11.02 -14.56
CA TYR A 246 23.96 10.55 -15.07
C TYR A 246 23.90 10.68 -16.60
N LYS A 247 24.25 11.85 -17.14
CA LYS A 247 24.30 12.10 -18.59
C LYS A 247 25.25 11.14 -19.30
N ASN A 248 26.43 10.91 -18.73
CA ASN A 248 27.40 9.96 -19.26
C ASN A 248 26.86 8.52 -19.23
N THR A 249 26.18 8.13 -18.15
CA THR A 249 25.61 6.78 -18.00
C THR A 249 24.52 6.54 -19.04
N ILE A 250 23.67 7.52 -19.31
CA ILE A 250 22.66 7.46 -20.39
C ILE A 250 23.32 7.34 -21.75
N ALA A 251 24.33 8.17 -22.03
CA ALA A 251 25.06 8.07 -23.29
C ALA A 251 25.73 6.70 -23.46
N THR A 252 26.26 6.11 -22.39
CA THR A 252 26.77 4.73 -22.40
C THR A 252 25.66 3.72 -22.73
N ILE A 253 24.50 3.81 -22.08
CA ILE A 253 23.34 2.93 -22.37
C ILE A 253 22.96 3.00 -23.85
N GLU A 254 22.89 4.20 -24.42
CA GLU A 254 22.46 4.42 -25.80
C GLU A 254 23.50 3.99 -26.85
N LEU A 255 24.80 4.09 -26.54
CA LEU A 255 25.89 3.82 -27.50
C LEU A 255 26.53 2.44 -27.35
N GLN A 256 26.65 1.94 -26.12
CA GLN A 256 27.45 0.76 -25.76
C GLN A 256 26.63 -0.33 -25.07
N GLY A 257 25.36 -0.06 -24.74
CA GLY A 257 24.51 -0.96 -23.97
C GLY A 257 24.60 -0.74 -22.46
N GLU A 258 23.92 -1.59 -21.71
CA GLU A 258 23.67 -1.40 -20.27
C GLU A 258 24.96 -1.64 -19.45
N PRO A 259 25.45 -0.63 -18.71
CA PRO A 259 26.57 -0.83 -17.79
C PRO A 259 26.15 -1.66 -16.57
N ALA A 260 27.10 -2.01 -15.70
CA ALA A 260 26.79 -2.75 -14.48
C ALA A 260 25.78 -2.01 -13.58
N ASP A 261 24.86 -2.75 -12.94
CA ASP A 261 23.80 -2.22 -12.07
C ASP A 261 24.33 -1.22 -11.04
N ARG A 262 25.49 -1.48 -10.42
CA ARG A 262 26.14 -0.58 -9.46
C ARG A 262 26.40 0.83 -10.01
N ILE A 263 26.74 0.94 -11.30
CA ILE A 263 26.96 2.24 -11.97
C ILE A 263 25.63 2.96 -12.14
N MET A 264 24.60 2.25 -12.62
CA MET A 264 23.26 2.82 -12.83
C MET A 264 22.60 3.25 -11.52
N VAL A 265 22.68 2.41 -10.48
CA VAL A 265 22.21 2.73 -9.13
C VAL A 265 22.88 4.01 -8.65
N ARG A 266 24.22 4.10 -8.71
CA ARG A 266 24.92 5.30 -8.25
C ARG A 266 24.50 6.56 -9.03
N SER A 267 24.28 6.46 -10.33
CA SER A 267 23.79 7.59 -11.14
C SER A 267 22.35 8.00 -10.78
N LEU A 268 21.47 7.04 -10.43
CA LEU A 268 20.11 7.34 -9.95
C LEU A 268 20.11 7.98 -8.56
N LEU A 269 20.96 7.51 -7.64
CA LEU A 269 21.04 8.05 -6.27
C LEU A 269 21.56 9.49 -6.22
N GLU A 270 22.27 9.96 -7.24
CA GLU A 270 22.72 11.34 -7.38
C GLU A 270 21.58 12.31 -7.76
N ILE A 271 20.45 11.79 -8.25
CA ILE A 271 19.38 12.61 -8.87
C ILE A 271 18.02 12.40 -8.20
N LEU A 272 17.78 11.23 -7.62
CA LEU A 272 16.54 10.93 -6.92
C LEU A 272 16.53 11.65 -5.55
N PRO A 273 15.38 12.21 -5.15
CA PRO A 273 15.25 12.77 -3.81
C PRO A 273 15.46 11.66 -2.77
N TYR A 274 16.03 12.02 -1.61
CA TYR A 274 16.42 11.07 -0.55
C TYR A 274 15.34 10.00 -0.25
N PRO A 275 14.04 10.34 -0.14
CA PRO A 275 13.00 9.33 0.12
C PRO A 275 12.95 8.21 -0.93
N LEU A 276 13.13 8.50 -2.23
CA LEU A 276 13.19 7.45 -3.26
C LEU A 276 14.57 6.79 -3.34
N GLY A 277 15.63 7.56 -3.09
CA GLY A 277 17.00 7.05 -3.12
C GLY A 277 17.23 5.94 -2.07
N ILE A 278 16.72 6.09 -0.84
CA ILE A 278 16.85 5.05 0.19
C ILE A 278 16.09 3.77 -0.19
N ARG A 279 14.93 3.90 -0.85
CA ARG A 279 14.16 2.72 -1.35
C ARG A 279 14.90 2.02 -2.48
N LEU A 280 15.51 2.78 -3.38
CA LEU A 280 16.35 2.21 -4.43
C LEU A 280 17.58 1.49 -3.85
N GLN A 281 18.19 2.04 -2.79
CA GLN A 281 19.28 1.36 -2.09
C GLN A 281 18.83 0.05 -1.45
N GLN A 282 17.63 0.00 -0.84
CA GLN A 282 17.06 -1.22 -0.26
C GLN A 282 16.83 -2.31 -1.33
N ILE A 283 16.21 -1.95 -2.46
CA ILE A 283 16.02 -2.86 -3.61
C ILE A 283 17.34 -3.43 -4.13
N ASN A 284 18.43 -2.65 -4.10
CA ASN A 284 19.73 -3.06 -4.60
C ASN A 284 20.70 -3.51 -3.49
N GLY A 285 20.22 -3.63 -2.25
CA GLY A 285 20.98 -4.11 -1.12
C GLY A 285 21.25 -5.60 -1.27
N ILE A 286 22.47 -6.04 -0.92
CA ILE A 286 22.76 -7.46 -0.76
C ILE A 286 22.17 -7.87 0.59
N PRO A 287 21.30 -8.89 0.68
CA PRO A 287 20.79 -9.37 1.96
C PRO A 287 21.97 -9.78 2.85
N ALA A 288 21.80 -9.62 4.17
CA ALA A 288 22.70 -10.25 5.12
C ALA A 288 22.62 -11.77 4.87
N ASP A 289 23.75 -12.39 4.54
CA ASP A 289 23.87 -13.77 4.10
C ASP A 289 23.50 -14.74 5.24
N ASP A 290 22.20 -14.96 5.44
CA ASP A 290 21.65 -15.94 6.38
C ASP A 290 21.31 -17.28 5.70
N GLY A 291 21.56 -17.38 4.39
CA GLY A 291 21.28 -18.55 3.56
C GLY A 291 19.79 -18.78 3.25
N ASN A 292 18.90 -17.85 3.61
CA ASN A 292 17.45 -17.98 3.38
C ASN A 292 16.97 -17.14 2.18
N THR A 293 16.99 -17.75 1.00
CA THR A 293 16.56 -17.11 -0.26
C THR A 293 15.08 -16.69 -0.28
N ASP A 294 14.22 -17.35 0.49
CA ASP A 294 12.78 -17.03 0.52
C ASP A 294 12.55 -15.71 1.27
N GLU A 295 13.31 -15.47 2.33
CA GLU A 295 13.26 -14.23 3.11
C GLU A 295 13.76 -13.04 2.29
N TYR A 296 14.81 -13.25 1.49
CA TYR A 296 15.31 -12.23 0.57
C TYR A 296 14.23 -11.77 -0.42
N HIS A 297 13.59 -12.67 -1.14
CA HIS A 297 12.58 -12.27 -2.14
C HIS A 297 11.35 -11.64 -1.48
N ARG A 298 10.97 -12.10 -0.28
CA ARG A 298 9.88 -11.50 0.50
C ARG A 298 10.19 -10.04 0.86
N GLN A 299 11.40 -9.77 1.36
CA GLN A 299 11.85 -8.40 1.65
C GLN A 299 11.93 -7.57 0.37
N LEU A 300 12.46 -8.11 -0.73
CA LEU A 300 12.60 -7.41 -2.01
C LEU A 300 11.24 -7.00 -2.60
N LEU A 301 10.23 -7.88 -2.54
CA LEU A 301 8.85 -7.56 -2.96
C LEU A 301 8.26 -6.41 -2.14
N TYR A 302 8.53 -6.39 -0.85
CA TYR A 302 8.12 -5.29 0.03
C TYR A 302 8.85 -3.98 -0.32
N ASP A 303 10.15 -4.04 -0.61
CA ASP A 303 10.94 -2.87 -0.99
C ASP A 303 10.48 -2.25 -2.31
N TYR A 304 10.05 -3.05 -3.30
CA TYR A 304 9.40 -2.53 -4.51
C TYR A 304 8.08 -1.82 -4.20
N ALA A 305 7.25 -2.41 -3.34
CA ALA A 305 5.99 -1.79 -2.94
C ALA A 305 6.21 -0.47 -2.21
N LEU A 306 7.24 -0.40 -1.35
CA LEU A 306 7.63 0.85 -0.69
C LEU A 306 8.18 1.89 -1.66
N PHE A 307 8.89 1.49 -2.72
CA PHE A 307 9.35 2.41 -3.76
C PHE A 307 8.15 3.05 -4.47
N PHE A 308 7.17 2.24 -4.89
CA PHE A 308 5.92 2.72 -5.50
C PHE A 308 5.14 3.64 -4.55
N GLU A 309 4.92 3.21 -3.30
CA GLU A 309 4.23 4.00 -2.29
C GLU A 309 4.92 5.35 -2.03
N THR A 310 6.25 5.37 -2.05
CA THR A 310 7.03 6.60 -1.83
C THR A 310 6.81 7.62 -2.96
N GLN A 311 6.61 7.18 -4.21
CA GLN A 311 6.28 8.09 -5.32
C GLN A 311 4.91 8.75 -5.11
N LEU A 312 3.89 7.96 -4.76
CA LEU A 312 2.55 8.47 -4.45
C LEU A 312 2.59 9.42 -3.26
N HIS A 313 3.39 9.07 -2.25
CA HIS A 313 3.49 9.88 -1.07
C HIS A 313 4.18 11.22 -1.33
N LEU A 314 5.28 11.26 -2.08
CA LEU A 314 5.92 12.52 -2.47
C LEU A 314 4.93 13.42 -3.23
N SER A 315 4.12 12.83 -4.12
CA SER A 315 3.06 13.55 -4.83
C SER A 315 2.05 14.17 -3.86
N ALA A 316 1.58 13.39 -2.89
CA ALA A 316 0.63 13.86 -1.88
C ALA A 316 1.22 14.95 -0.98
N ILE A 317 2.46 14.78 -0.50
CA ILE A 317 3.16 15.78 0.33
C ILE A 317 3.26 17.11 -0.40
N LEU A 318 3.75 17.10 -1.65
CA LEU A 318 3.94 18.35 -2.40
C LEU A 318 2.63 19.12 -2.57
N LEU A 319 1.55 18.42 -2.90
CA LEU A 319 0.23 19.02 -3.05
C LEU A 319 -0.33 19.55 -1.73
N LEU A 320 -0.28 18.74 -0.67
CA LEU A 320 -0.82 19.13 0.63
C LEU A 320 -0.02 20.29 1.24
N SER A 321 1.31 20.29 1.10
CA SER A 321 2.16 21.42 1.48
C SER A 321 1.86 22.67 0.67
N GLN A 322 1.59 22.54 -0.63
CA GLN A 322 1.21 23.68 -1.46
C GLN A 322 -0.14 24.26 -1.05
N ILE A 323 -1.14 23.43 -0.78
CA ILE A 323 -2.45 23.85 -0.25
C ILE A 323 -2.25 24.57 1.08
N TRP A 324 -1.43 24.00 1.97
CA TRP A 324 -1.15 24.56 3.28
C TRP A 324 -0.50 25.94 3.23
N GLN A 325 0.52 26.10 2.38
CA GLN A 325 1.19 27.37 2.17
C GLN A 325 0.25 28.46 1.62
N ASN A 326 -0.74 28.06 0.84
CA ASN A 326 -1.71 28.95 0.22
C ASN A 326 -3.07 28.96 0.94
N LYS A 327 -3.13 28.55 2.22
CA LYS A 327 -4.37 28.41 3.01
C LYS A 327 -5.31 29.63 3.00
N ALA A 328 -4.78 30.84 2.80
CA ALA A 328 -5.58 32.07 2.73
C ALA A 328 -6.33 32.25 1.40
N ALA A 329 -5.85 31.63 0.32
CA ALA A 329 -6.47 31.67 -1.01
C ALA A 329 -7.38 30.47 -1.28
N VAL A 330 -7.31 29.43 -0.43
CA VAL A 330 -8.10 28.21 -0.58
C VAL A 330 -9.49 28.40 0.02
N ASP A 331 -10.52 28.09 -0.77
CA ASP A 331 -11.91 28.13 -0.34
C ASP A 331 -12.26 26.89 0.52
N LEU A 332 -12.39 27.11 1.84
CA LEU A 332 -12.77 26.09 2.80
C LEU A 332 -14.24 25.64 2.68
N SER A 333 -15.07 26.30 1.87
CA SER A 333 -16.44 25.87 1.61
C SER A 333 -16.51 24.60 0.72
N LEU A 334 -15.40 24.18 0.12
CA LEU A 334 -15.24 22.93 -0.63
C LEU A 334 -15.19 21.68 0.29
N GLN A 335 -16.10 21.56 1.26
CA GLN A 335 -16.06 20.50 2.27
C GLN A 335 -16.02 19.08 1.69
N GLU A 336 -16.68 18.84 0.55
CA GLU A 336 -16.68 17.54 -0.14
C GLU A 336 -15.27 17.08 -0.57
N LYS A 337 -14.37 18.02 -0.87
CA LYS A 337 -12.99 17.73 -1.30
C LYS A 337 -12.03 17.56 -0.13
N PHE A 338 -12.28 18.28 0.96
CA PHE A 338 -11.51 18.15 2.20
C PHE A 338 -11.84 16.87 2.98
N GLY A 339 -13.06 16.34 2.87
CA GLY A 339 -13.48 15.11 3.58
C GLY A 339 -12.52 13.93 3.39
N PRO A 340 -12.21 13.52 2.15
CA PRO A 340 -11.26 12.43 1.91
C PRO A 340 -9.82 12.72 2.37
N ILE A 341 -9.36 13.97 2.24
CA ILE A 341 -8.03 14.39 2.73
C ILE A 341 -7.99 14.30 4.25
N ARG A 342 -9.04 14.77 4.93
CA ARG A 342 -9.17 14.67 6.39
C ARG A 342 -9.17 13.23 6.84
N ALA A 343 -9.95 12.37 6.18
CA ALA A 343 -9.98 10.93 6.48
C ALA A 343 -8.56 10.36 6.39
N PHE A 344 -7.84 10.62 5.29
CA PHE A 344 -6.45 10.19 5.11
C PHE A 344 -5.49 10.71 6.19
N LEU A 345 -5.64 11.95 6.64
CA LEU A 345 -4.76 12.55 7.66
C LEU A 345 -5.11 12.11 9.10
N THR A 346 -6.29 11.53 9.32
CA THR A 346 -6.79 11.14 10.65
C THR A 346 -6.85 9.64 10.88
N SER A 347 -6.38 8.84 9.92
CA SER A 347 -6.22 7.39 10.04
C SER A 347 -4.74 7.00 10.10
N ASN A 348 -4.46 5.81 10.66
CA ASN A 348 -3.11 5.27 10.60
C ASN A 348 -2.73 4.91 9.17
N ARG A 349 -1.75 5.65 8.65
CA ARG A 349 -1.24 5.47 7.30
C ARG A 349 -0.63 4.11 6.98
N LEU A 350 -0.18 3.36 7.98
CA LEU A 350 0.25 1.97 7.76
C LEU A 350 -0.88 1.06 7.26
N ASN A 351 -2.14 1.45 7.47
CA ASN A 351 -3.33 0.70 7.08
C ASN A 351 -3.99 1.21 5.78
N HIS A 352 -3.43 2.25 5.14
CA HIS A 352 -3.98 2.77 3.89
C HIS A 352 -3.73 1.83 2.71
N SER A 353 -4.75 1.69 1.86
CA SER A 353 -4.55 1.14 0.52
C SER A 353 -3.79 2.17 -0.31
N LEU A 354 -2.96 1.70 -1.24
CA LEU A 354 -2.28 2.58 -2.18
C LEU A 354 -3.26 3.42 -3.03
N SER A 355 -4.50 2.94 -3.20
CA SER A 355 -5.55 3.68 -3.89
C SER A 355 -6.02 4.95 -3.15
N ASP A 356 -5.85 5.01 -1.81
CA ASP A 356 -6.24 6.17 -1.00
C ASP A 356 -5.42 7.42 -1.38
N TYR A 357 -4.15 7.24 -1.74
CA TYR A 357 -3.29 8.34 -2.20
C TYR A 357 -3.84 9.00 -3.47
N ALA A 358 -4.42 8.22 -4.38
CA ALA A 358 -4.98 8.76 -5.61
C ALA A 358 -6.18 9.66 -5.32
N VAL A 359 -6.99 9.31 -4.32
CA VAL A 359 -8.09 10.15 -3.85
C VAL A 359 -7.56 11.46 -3.31
N VAL A 360 -6.53 11.44 -2.45
CA VAL A 360 -5.91 12.65 -1.88
C VAL A 360 -5.31 13.52 -2.97
N ILE A 361 -4.53 12.94 -3.88
CA ILE A 361 -3.86 13.67 -4.97
C ILE A 361 -4.90 14.34 -5.88
N ARG A 362 -5.93 13.62 -6.33
CA ARG A 362 -6.97 14.19 -7.20
C ARG A 362 -7.73 15.35 -6.53
N ASN A 363 -8.15 15.17 -5.27
CA ASN A 363 -8.82 16.24 -4.53
C ASN A 363 -7.89 17.44 -4.31
N GLY A 364 -6.61 17.20 -4.02
CA GLY A 364 -5.63 18.27 -3.86
C GLY A 364 -5.40 19.08 -5.14
N ILE A 365 -5.38 18.42 -6.30
CA ILE A 365 -5.30 19.10 -7.61
C ILE A 365 -6.52 19.99 -7.83
N GLU A 366 -7.72 19.48 -7.56
CA GLU A 366 -8.97 20.25 -7.73
C GLU A 366 -9.02 21.47 -6.80
N ILE A 367 -8.56 21.35 -5.55
CA ILE A 367 -8.47 22.46 -4.59
C ILE A 367 -7.54 23.57 -5.11
N LEU A 368 -6.35 23.20 -5.57
CA LEU A 368 -5.38 24.17 -6.11
C LEU A 368 -5.90 24.84 -7.39
N ASN A 369 -6.51 24.06 -8.29
CA ASN A 369 -7.11 24.58 -9.52
C ASN A 369 -8.27 25.55 -9.22
N GLY A 370 -9.15 25.21 -8.27
CA GLY A 370 -10.25 26.08 -7.83
C GLY A 370 -9.79 27.40 -7.22
N ALA A 371 -8.64 27.38 -6.54
CA ALA A 371 -8.00 28.58 -5.99
C ALA A 371 -7.15 29.37 -7.00
N GLY A 372 -7.04 28.91 -8.26
CA GLY A 372 -6.20 29.54 -9.28
C GLY A 372 -4.69 29.45 -9.00
N ILE A 373 -4.25 28.46 -8.22
CA ILE A 373 -2.86 28.27 -7.83
C ILE A 373 -2.18 27.33 -8.83
N VAL A 374 -1.06 27.78 -9.42
CA VAL A 374 -0.24 26.96 -10.32
C VAL A 374 0.42 25.83 -9.52
N ASN A 375 0.23 24.59 -9.96
CA ASN A 375 0.77 23.41 -9.27
C ASN A 375 2.31 23.37 -9.30
N ILE A 376 2.93 22.98 -8.18
CA ILE A 376 4.38 22.77 -8.12
C ILE A 376 4.84 21.58 -8.97
N ILE A 377 3.99 20.57 -9.12
CA ILE A 377 4.25 19.39 -9.94
C ILE A 377 4.01 19.76 -11.42
N PRO A 378 5.06 19.74 -12.27
CA PRO A 378 4.90 20.01 -13.69
C PRO A 378 4.02 18.96 -14.36
N LYS A 379 3.17 19.39 -15.28
CA LYS A 379 2.24 18.50 -16.02
C LYS A 379 1.40 17.61 -15.10
N ILE A 380 0.95 18.15 -13.95
CA ILE A 380 0.14 17.43 -12.95
C ILE A 380 -1.10 16.73 -13.54
N GLU A 381 -1.65 17.25 -14.64
CA GLU A 381 -2.75 16.64 -15.38
C GLU A 381 -2.41 15.21 -15.85
N ASN A 382 -1.17 14.95 -16.28
CA ASN A 382 -0.72 13.61 -16.67
C ASN A 382 -0.74 12.64 -15.48
N VAL A 383 -0.37 13.13 -14.28
CA VAL A 383 -0.45 12.35 -13.04
C VAL A 383 -1.91 12.04 -12.74
N ARG A 384 -2.80 13.04 -12.79
CA ARG A 384 -4.24 12.86 -12.56
C ARG A 384 -4.85 11.80 -13.48
N ASP A 385 -4.51 11.87 -14.76
CA ASP A 385 -5.06 10.97 -15.77
C ASP A 385 -4.55 9.54 -15.55
N TYR A 386 -3.27 9.37 -15.21
CA TYR A 386 -2.71 8.08 -14.82
C TYR A 386 -3.39 7.50 -13.57
N LEU A 387 -3.59 8.31 -12.52
CA LEU A 387 -4.28 7.91 -11.29
C LEU A 387 -5.75 7.51 -11.50
N SER A 388 -6.32 7.82 -12.66
CA SER A 388 -7.68 7.46 -13.05
C SER A 388 -7.70 6.29 -14.05
N SER A 389 -6.53 5.74 -14.40
CA SER A 389 -6.40 4.67 -15.37
C SER A 389 -6.49 3.30 -14.71
N GLY A 390 -6.95 2.30 -15.49
CA GLY A 390 -6.91 0.90 -15.05
C GLY A 390 -5.49 0.36 -14.84
N ALA A 391 -4.46 0.99 -15.43
CA ALA A 391 -3.06 0.62 -15.19
C ALA A 391 -2.61 0.97 -13.77
N PHE A 392 -3.05 2.13 -13.25
CA PHE A 392 -2.78 2.51 -11.86
C PHE A 392 -3.57 1.63 -10.88
N GLU A 393 -4.84 1.37 -11.16
CA GLU A 393 -5.65 0.45 -10.33
C GLU A 393 -5.01 -0.94 -10.22
N ALA A 394 -4.52 -1.48 -11.34
CA ALA A 394 -3.79 -2.74 -11.36
C ALA A 394 -2.50 -2.69 -10.53
N ALA A 395 -1.73 -1.60 -10.63
CA ALA A 395 -0.50 -1.42 -9.84
C ALA A 395 -0.80 -1.34 -8.33
N CYS A 396 -1.83 -0.60 -7.91
CA CYS A 396 -2.25 -0.54 -6.51
C CYS A 396 -2.65 -1.91 -5.98
N ALA A 397 -3.52 -2.64 -6.69
CA ALA A 397 -3.93 -3.98 -6.29
C ALA A 397 -2.73 -4.92 -6.16
N PHE A 398 -1.80 -4.87 -7.13
CA PHE A 398 -0.59 -5.69 -7.12
C PHE A 398 0.32 -5.38 -5.91
N PHE A 399 0.62 -4.11 -5.64
CA PHE A 399 1.52 -3.74 -4.56
C PHE A 399 0.87 -3.84 -3.16
N ASP A 400 -0.45 -3.62 -3.03
CA ASP A 400 -1.17 -3.86 -1.78
C ASP A 400 -1.08 -5.35 -1.37
N VAL A 401 -1.20 -6.26 -2.35
CA VAL A 401 -1.03 -7.70 -2.12
C VAL A 401 0.40 -8.05 -1.72
N ASN A 402 1.42 -7.47 -2.39
CA ASN A 402 2.82 -7.72 -2.02
C ASN A 402 3.16 -7.19 -0.61
N LYS A 403 2.59 -6.04 -0.21
CA LYS A 403 2.69 -5.55 1.19
C LYS A 403 2.08 -6.55 2.16
N ASN A 404 0.90 -7.06 1.86
CA ASN A 404 0.25 -8.05 2.71
C ASN A 404 1.09 -9.33 2.84
N TYR A 405 1.70 -9.83 1.77
CA TYR A 405 2.56 -11.02 1.82
C TYR A 405 3.73 -10.87 2.78
N PHE A 406 4.33 -9.69 2.83
CA PHE A 406 5.37 -9.38 3.79
C PHE A 406 4.86 -9.52 5.23
N TRP A 407 3.76 -8.86 5.56
CA TRP A 407 3.19 -8.86 6.92
C TRP A 407 2.60 -10.21 7.34
N SER A 408 1.95 -10.93 6.43
CA SER A 408 1.32 -12.22 6.70
C SER A 408 2.29 -13.41 6.57
N HIS A 409 3.58 -13.16 6.31
CA HIS A 409 4.61 -14.20 6.19
C HIS A 409 4.24 -15.30 5.19
N VAL A 410 3.59 -14.92 4.08
CA VAL A 410 3.17 -15.86 3.03
C VAL A 410 4.41 -16.46 2.37
N ARG A 411 4.46 -17.79 2.29
CA ARG A 411 5.54 -18.53 1.65
C ARG A 411 5.24 -18.69 0.16
N LEU A 412 5.98 -17.95 -0.67
CA LEU A 412 6.02 -18.12 -2.12
C LEU A 412 7.09 -19.16 -2.48
N SER A 413 6.88 -19.94 -3.54
CA SER A 413 8.01 -20.67 -4.12
C SER A 413 9.02 -19.68 -4.69
N GLN A 414 10.28 -20.09 -4.83
CA GLN A 414 11.33 -19.26 -5.43
C GLN A 414 10.92 -18.72 -6.81
N ASP A 415 10.33 -19.58 -7.66
CA ASP A 415 9.86 -19.18 -8.99
C ASP A 415 8.73 -18.14 -8.94
N GLU A 416 7.77 -18.33 -8.03
CA GLU A 416 6.65 -17.40 -7.81
C GLU A 416 7.16 -16.04 -7.32
N ALA A 417 8.16 -16.05 -6.44
CA ALA A 417 8.75 -14.83 -5.89
C ALA A 417 9.56 -14.07 -6.95
N VAL A 418 10.35 -14.77 -7.77
CA VAL A 418 11.12 -14.17 -8.87
C VAL A 418 10.20 -13.59 -9.95
N GLU A 419 9.15 -14.31 -10.36
CA GLU A 419 8.16 -13.82 -11.32
C GLU A 419 7.50 -12.52 -10.82
N ARG A 420 7.09 -12.49 -9.54
CA ARG A 420 6.54 -11.28 -8.91
C ARG A 420 7.55 -10.14 -8.77
N CYS A 421 8.84 -10.43 -8.61
CA CYS A 421 9.86 -9.38 -8.62
C CYS A 421 9.94 -8.72 -9.99
N TYR A 422 9.96 -9.49 -11.08
CA TYR A 422 9.95 -8.93 -12.43
C TYR A 422 8.66 -8.18 -12.74
N ALA A 423 7.50 -8.69 -12.31
CA ALA A 423 6.23 -7.98 -12.35
C ALA A 423 6.29 -6.61 -11.66
N SER A 424 6.88 -6.56 -10.45
CA SER A 424 7.10 -5.33 -9.70
C SER A 424 7.97 -4.34 -10.49
N GLN A 425 9.03 -4.82 -11.15
CA GLN A 425 9.87 -4.00 -12.02
C GLN A 425 9.08 -3.44 -13.21
N GLU A 426 8.21 -4.23 -13.87
CA GLU A 426 7.39 -3.75 -14.98
C GLU A 426 6.41 -2.65 -14.54
N HIS A 427 5.78 -2.80 -13.37
CA HIS A 427 4.95 -1.76 -12.79
C HIS A 427 5.75 -0.47 -12.52
N ILE A 428 6.94 -0.58 -11.91
CA ILE A 428 7.85 0.56 -11.62
C ILE A 428 8.41 1.23 -12.90
N MET A 429 8.52 0.48 -14.00
CA MET A 429 8.92 1.06 -15.29
C MET A 429 7.76 1.79 -15.97
N GLY A 430 6.53 1.32 -15.76
CA GLY A 430 5.31 1.87 -16.36
C GLY A 430 4.78 3.14 -15.68
N ASP A 431 4.97 3.29 -14.37
CA ASP A 431 4.49 4.41 -13.55
C ASP A 431 5.46 5.61 -13.54
N LEU A 432 6.77 5.36 -13.50
CA LEU A 432 7.80 6.38 -13.30
C LEU A 432 7.74 7.54 -14.30
N PRO A 433 7.38 7.35 -15.59
CA PRO A 433 7.21 8.48 -16.51
C PRO A 433 6.17 9.52 -16.06
N TYR A 434 5.15 9.12 -15.29
CA TYR A 434 4.15 10.03 -14.74
C TYR A 434 4.66 10.77 -13.50
N PHE A 435 5.54 10.13 -12.72
CA PHE A 435 6.14 10.70 -11.51
C PHE A 435 7.54 11.30 -11.76
N SER A 436 7.91 11.56 -13.01
CA SER A 436 9.24 12.06 -13.35
C SER A 436 9.56 13.44 -12.76
N PHE A 437 8.55 14.18 -12.31
CA PHE A 437 8.71 15.47 -11.62
C PHE A 437 9.58 15.38 -10.36
N VAL A 438 9.77 14.18 -9.80
CA VAL A 438 10.58 13.97 -8.58
C VAL A 438 12.04 14.40 -8.75
N VAL A 439 12.57 14.42 -9.98
CA VAL A 439 13.92 14.94 -10.26
C VAL A 439 13.94 16.43 -10.65
N GLU A 440 12.76 17.02 -10.88
CA GLU A 440 12.59 18.46 -11.11
C GLU A 440 12.33 19.22 -9.79
N ASN A 441 11.91 18.51 -8.74
CA ASN A 441 11.62 19.04 -7.42
C ASN A 441 12.75 18.73 -6.43
N ILE A 442 13.56 19.74 -6.12
CA ILE A 442 14.74 19.57 -5.25
C ILE A 442 14.36 19.78 -3.79
N LEU A 443 14.57 18.73 -3.00
CA LEU A 443 14.37 18.75 -1.56
C LEU A 443 15.64 19.21 -0.85
N THR A 444 15.49 20.13 0.09
CA THR A 444 16.60 20.68 0.87
C THR A 444 16.20 20.79 2.34
N SER A 445 17.16 20.55 3.23
CA SER A 445 17.02 20.81 4.66
C SER A 445 17.75 22.12 4.99
N VAL A 446 17.01 23.09 5.53
CA VAL A 446 17.53 24.36 6.05
C VAL A 446 17.66 24.23 7.56
N ARG A 447 18.90 24.13 8.06
CA ARG A 447 19.17 23.82 9.47
C ARG A 447 19.19 25.07 10.35
N ASP A 448 19.88 26.11 9.89
CA ASP A 448 19.97 27.38 10.60
C ASP A 448 20.06 28.57 9.64
N VAL A 449 19.64 29.75 10.11
CA VAL A 449 19.69 31.01 9.38
C VAL A 449 20.27 32.10 10.29
N ASP A 450 21.56 32.36 10.13
CA ASP A 450 22.28 33.39 10.87
C ASP A 450 22.08 34.77 10.26
N THR A 451 21.82 35.78 11.10
CA THR A 451 21.78 37.17 10.66
C THR A 451 23.18 37.76 10.66
N VAL A 452 23.69 38.11 9.48
CA VAL A 452 24.95 38.82 9.29
C VAL A 452 24.66 40.32 9.25
N ASN A 453 25.00 41.02 10.33
CA ASN A 453 24.71 42.44 10.51
C ASN A 453 25.96 43.20 10.97
N PHE A 454 26.74 43.71 10.00
CA PHE A 454 27.88 44.55 10.28
C PHE A 454 27.53 46.03 10.11
N ARG A 455 28.17 46.89 10.90
CA ARG A 455 27.97 48.34 10.82
C ARG A 455 28.37 48.85 9.43
N HIS A 456 27.51 49.63 8.78
CA HIS A 456 27.72 50.22 7.46
C HIS A 456 27.82 49.22 6.28
N VAL A 457 27.43 47.97 6.48
CA VAL A 457 27.30 46.96 5.43
C VAL A 457 25.83 46.55 5.34
N ASP A 458 25.38 46.18 4.15
CA ASP A 458 24.03 45.64 3.97
C ASP A 458 23.82 44.40 4.84
N LYS A 459 22.59 44.23 5.32
CA LYS A 459 22.19 43.09 6.13
C LYS A 459 22.03 41.87 5.22
N TYR A 460 22.64 40.74 5.60
CA TYR A 460 22.50 39.47 4.91
C TYR A 460 22.09 38.36 5.89
N PHE A 461 21.58 37.26 5.34
CA PHE A 461 21.20 36.06 6.07
C PHE A 461 22.00 34.88 5.52
N ALA A 462 22.78 34.24 6.38
CA ALA A 462 23.58 33.07 6.05
C ALA A 462 22.80 31.81 6.43
N SER A 463 22.38 31.02 5.46
CA SER A 463 21.58 29.81 5.66
C SER A 463 22.44 28.56 5.47
N SER A 464 22.39 27.64 6.45
CA SER A 464 23.01 26.32 6.35
C SER A 464 22.04 25.35 5.67
N VAL A 465 22.39 24.90 4.46
CA VAL A 465 21.50 24.13 3.59
C VAL A 465 22.16 22.85 3.09
N SER A 466 21.43 21.75 3.23
CA SER A 466 21.81 20.43 2.71
C SER A 466 20.76 19.95 1.71
N GLN A 467 21.18 19.67 0.48
CA GLN A 467 20.33 18.99 -0.49
C GLN A 467 20.07 17.55 -0.04
N LEU A 468 18.83 17.08 -0.13
CA LEU A 468 18.41 15.78 0.35
C LEU A 468 18.42 14.76 -0.80
N VAL A 469 19.58 14.16 -1.07
CA VAL A 469 19.76 13.05 -2.02
C VAL A 469 20.46 11.87 -1.33
N ALA A 470 20.27 10.64 -1.79
CA ALA A 470 20.84 9.48 -1.07
C ALA A 470 22.38 9.40 -1.11
N VAL A 471 23.03 10.05 -2.09
CA VAL A 471 24.50 10.16 -2.14
C VAL A 471 25.04 11.23 -1.17
N SER A 472 24.19 12.11 -0.63
CA SER A 472 24.63 13.20 0.24
C SER A 472 24.83 12.82 1.70
N GLU A 473 24.76 11.53 2.07
CA GLU A 473 25.14 11.09 3.43
C GLU A 473 26.60 11.44 3.79
N GLU A 474 27.43 11.79 2.79
CA GLU A 474 28.80 12.32 2.98
C GLU A 474 28.94 13.82 2.62
N ALA A 475 27.91 14.47 2.08
CA ALA A 475 28.01 15.84 1.56
C ALA A 475 27.61 16.85 2.65
N GLY A 476 28.61 17.57 3.18
CA GLY A 476 28.41 18.62 4.18
C GLY A 476 27.42 19.71 3.75
N SER A 477 26.87 20.42 4.73
CA SER A 477 26.01 21.58 4.48
C SER A 477 26.74 22.66 3.68
N SER A 478 26.08 23.18 2.65
CA SER A 478 26.49 24.40 1.97
C SER A 478 25.98 25.63 2.73
N PHE A 479 26.71 26.75 2.64
CA PHE A 479 26.26 28.03 3.16
C PHE A 479 25.80 28.92 2.01
N MET A 480 24.57 29.43 2.10
CA MET A 480 24.02 30.39 1.15
C MET A 480 23.79 31.75 1.81
N LEU A 481 24.23 32.83 1.15
CA LEU A 481 24.11 34.21 1.64
C LEU A 481 23.06 34.98 0.86
N ASN A 482 22.10 35.59 1.56
CA ASN A 482 20.92 36.19 0.93
C ASN A 482 20.50 37.51 1.56
N PRO A 483 19.83 38.40 0.78
CA PRO A 483 19.25 39.61 1.34
C PRO A 483 17.98 39.35 2.19
N ASN A 484 17.27 38.25 1.94
CA ASN A 484 16.08 37.84 2.70
C ASN A 484 16.33 36.50 3.43
N PRO A 485 15.74 36.30 4.61
CA PRO A 485 15.89 35.04 5.33
C PRO A 485 15.12 33.92 4.63
N MET A 486 15.71 32.74 4.59
CA MET A 486 14.99 31.50 4.28
C MET A 486 14.11 31.09 5.48
N GLU A 487 13.18 30.16 5.26
CA GLU A 487 12.43 29.57 6.37
C GLU A 487 13.36 28.68 7.21
N ASN A 488 13.59 29.07 8.46
CA ASN A 488 14.51 28.36 9.34
C ASN A 488 13.94 27.00 9.78
N LYS A 489 14.80 26.02 10.06
CA LYS A 489 14.46 24.68 10.55
C LYS A 489 13.38 23.98 9.72
N SER A 490 13.55 23.99 8.41
CA SER A 490 12.52 23.56 7.46
C SER A 490 13.07 22.58 6.44
N VAL A 491 12.17 21.77 5.87
CA VAL A 491 12.46 21.04 4.63
C VAL A 491 11.74 21.79 3.52
N LEU A 492 12.51 22.32 2.56
CA LEU A 492 12.01 23.11 1.45
C LEU A 492 12.11 22.33 0.14
N CYS A 493 11.09 22.48 -0.70
CA CYS A 493 11.06 21.98 -2.07
C CYS A 493 11.16 23.13 -3.08
N TYR A 494 12.12 23.05 -3.99
CA TYR A 494 12.31 23.99 -5.09
C TYR A 494 11.93 23.35 -6.42
N SER A 495 11.21 24.09 -7.28
CA SER A 495 10.80 23.62 -8.62
C SER A 495 11.89 23.70 -9.68
N LYS A 496 13.13 24.06 -9.28
CA LYS A 496 14.29 24.22 -10.17
C LYS A 496 15.55 23.75 -9.46
N TYR A 497 16.49 23.22 -10.24
CA TYR A 497 17.74 22.66 -9.72
C TYR A 497 18.79 23.71 -9.40
N ASP A 498 18.98 24.71 -10.27
CA ASP A 498 19.82 25.88 -9.98
C ASP A 498 19.02 26.88 -9.12
N TYR A 499 18.45 26.38 -8.01
CA TYR A 499 17.75 27.24 -7.08
C TYR A 499 18.76 28.12 -6.36
N ASP A 500 18.36 29.36 -6.17
CA ASP A 500 18.94 30.25 -5.19
C ASP A 500 17.92 30.48 -4.07
N PRO A 501 18.29 31.15 -2.98
CA PRO A 501 17.34 31.39 -1.89
C PRO A 501 16.28 32.46 -2.19
N CYS A 502 16.34 33.12 -3.35
CA CYS A 502 15.25 33.95 -3.86
C CYS A 502 14.26 33.13 -4.71
N THR A 503 14.60 31.88 -5.04
CA THR A 503 13.75 30.97 -5.80
C THR A 503 12.56 30.57 -4.94
N PRO A 504 11.31 30.71 -5.44
CA PRO A 504 10.14 30.28 -4.69
C PRO A 504 10.24 28.81 -4.30
N SER A 505 9.93 28.51 -3.04
CA SER A 505 9.94 27.16 -2.49
C SER A 505 8.64 26.86 -1.76
N ILE A 506 8.45 25.57 -1.48
CA ILE A 506 7.38 25.06 -0.64
C ILE A 506 7.94 24.45 0.63
N ASN A 507 7.44 24.88 1.79
CA ASN A 507 7.76 24.27 3.06
C ASN A 507 6.96 22.97 3.25
N LEU A 508 7.67 21.86 3.43
CA LEU A 508 7.08 20.53 3.53
C LEU A 508 6.58 20.16 4.93
N PHE A 509 6.86 20.97 5.94
CA PHE A 509 6.34 20.75 7.29
C PHE A 509 4.80 20.95 7.33
N PRO A 510 4.03 20.10 8.05
CA PRO A 510 4.48 18.98 8.89
C PRO A 510 4.66 17.66 8.12
N PHE A 511 4.34 17.59 6.84
CA PHE A 511 4.28 16.32 6.11
C PHE A 511 5.62 15.60 5.96
N LEU A 512 6.72 16.35 5.81
CA LEU A 512 8.09 15.85 5.83
C LEU A 512 8.95 16.77 6.68
N LEU A 513 9.76 16.18 7.55
CA LEU A 513 10.72 16.91 8.37
C LEU A 513 12.06 16.18 8.43
N ASP A 514 13.13 16.94 8.61
CA ASP A 514 14.46 16.42 8.95
C ASP A 514 14.65 16.63 10.45
N ARG A 515 14.75 15.56 11.24
CA ARG A 515 14.90 15.67 12.70
C ARG A 515 16.17 16.43 13.07
N ASN A 516 17.20 16.40 12.23
CA ASN A 516 18.43 17.12 12.46
C ASN A 516 18.24 18.64 12.53
N VAL A 517 17.15 19.20 11.96
CA VAL A 517 16.84 20.63 12.12
C VAL A 517 16.53 21.02 13.57
N PHE A 518 16.24 20.03 14.43
CA PHE A 518 15.99 20.23 15.86
C PHE A 518 17.21 19.94 16.74
N ILE A 519 18.29 19.40 16.18
CA ILE A 519 19.49 19.00 16.93
C ILE A 519 20.59 20.05 16.68
N ARG A 520 21.12 20.65 17.75
CA ARG A 520 22.20 21.67 17.66
C ARG A 520 23.58 21.08 17.31
N GLN A 521 23.70 19.76 17.24
CA GLN A 521 24.94 19.09 16.87
C GLN A 521 25.04 18.97 15.35
N ILE A 522 26.26 18.97 14.83
CA ILE A 522 26.53 18.70 13.41
C ILE A 522 26.18 17.23 13.17
N ALA A 523 24.93 16.96 12.81
CA ALA A 523 24.54 15.65 12.32
C ALA A 523 25.11 15.46 10.91
N THR A 524 25.90 14.39 10.77
CA THR A 524 26.52 13.99 9.50
C THR A 524 25.55 13.21 8.62
N GLU A 525 24.56 12.54 9.20
CA GLU A 525 23.55 11.75 8.48
C GLU A 525 22.22 12.49 8.34
N ILE A 526 21.49 12.22 7.26
CA ILE A 526 20.12 12.67 7.04
C ILE A 526 19.16 11.82 7.88
N ASP A 527 18.26 12.46 8.66
CA ASP A 527 17.27 11.76 9.49
C ASP A 527 15.85 12.29 9.21
N LEU A 528 15.29 11.88 8.07
CA LEU A 528 13.97 12.32 7.63
C LEU A 528 12.83 11.51 8.26
N TYR A 529 11.77 12.20 8.65
CA TYR A 529 10.52 11.63 9.14
C TYR A 529 9.34 12.07 8.28
N LEU A 530 8.46 11.10 8.02
CA LEU A 530 7.20 11.28 7.31
C LEU A 530 6.08 11.44 8.31
N PHE A 531 5.14 12.34 8.03
CA PHE A 531 3.88 12.39 8.76
C PHE A 531 3.05 11.12 8.49
N LEU A 532 2.68 10.43 9.56
CA LEU A 532 1.81 9.25 9.52
C LEU A 532 0.33 9.59 9.70
N GLY A 533 0.02 10.68 10.40
CA GLY A 533 -1.36 11.07 10.70
C GLY A 533 -1.55 11.60 12.11
N PHE A 534 -2.79 12.01 12.38
CA PHE A 534 -3.27 12.49 13.67
C PHE A 534 -4.42 11.59 14.17
N PHE A 535 -4.10 10.63 15.04
CA PHE A 535 -5.03 9.57 15.49
C PHE A 535 -4.70 9.10 16.92
N SER A 536 -5.53 8.23 17.50
CA SER A 536 -5.29 7.64 18.84
C SER A 536 -4.42 6.36 18.77
N ASP A 537 -3.65 6.07 19.83
CA ASP A 537 -2.61 5.02 19.90
C ASP A 537 -3.04 3.59 19.52
N GLU A 538 -4.34 3.25 19.50
CA GLU A 538 -4.82 1.88 19.25
C GLU A 538 -4.41 1.30 17.88
N MET A 539 -3.90 2.14 16.96
CA MET A 539 -3.53 1.73 15.60
C MET A 539 -2.03 1.42 15.39
N VAL A 540 -1.12 1.68 16.34
CA VAL A 540 0.32 1.39 16.17
C VAL A 540 0.61 -0.07 16.58
N THR A 541 0.47 -1.00 15.64
CA THR A 541 0.62 -2.44 15.90
C THR A 541 2.04 -2.83 16.35
N ASN A 542 2.11 -3.74 17.34
CA ASN A 542 3.29 -4.42 17.91
C ASN A 542 4.27 -3.64 18.79
N LEU A 543 4.03 -2.36 19.10
CA LEU A 543 4.80 -1.66 20.13
C LEU A 543 3.97 -1.62 21.42
N SER A 544 4.51 -2.19 22.49
CA SER A 544 3.88 -2.26 23.81
C SER A 544 3.85 -0.88 24.46
N ILE A 545 2.87 -0.05 24.10
CA ILE A 545 2.80 1.33 24.56
C ILE A 545 1.59 1.52 25.49
N ARG A 546 1.78 2.29 26.57
CA ARG A 546 0.68 2.78 27.41
C ARG A 546 -0.34 3.52 26.55
N LYS A 547 -1.57 3.00 26.45
CA LYS A 547 -2.69 3.65 25.74
C LYS A 547 -2.80 5.12 26.13
N VAL A 548 -2.57 6.05 25.18
CA VAL A 548 -2.97 7.44 25.34
C VAL A 548 -4.41 7.57 24.82
N GLN A 549 -5.32 8.06 25.67
CA GLN A 549 -6.75 8.22 25.34
C GLN A 549 -7.02 9.33 24.31
N ASN A 550 -6.03 10.18 24.02
CA ASN A 550 -6.15 11.36 23.16
C ASN A 550 -5.35 11.20 21.85
N PRO A 551 -5.86 11.72 20.71
CA PRO A 551 -5.12 11.70 19.45
C PRO A 551 -3.80 12.48 19.51
N CYS A 552 -2.76 11.99 18.83
CA CYS A 552 -1.44 12.60 18.75
C CYS A 552 -0.96 12.70 17.28
N TYR A 553 0.05 13.53 17.01
CA TYR A 553 0.76 13.54 15.73
C TYR A 553 1.83 12.46 15.73
N TYR A 554 1.88 11.65 14.68
CA TYR A 554 2.89 10.60 14.51
C TYR A 554 3.77 10.86 13.30
N PHE A 555 5.06 10.61 13.47
CA PHE A 555 6.07 10.75 12.44
C PHE A 555 6.94 9.50 12.40
N MET A 556 7.19 8.96 11.21
CA MET A 556 7.97 7.73 11.04
C MET A 556 9.27 7.99 10.31
N SER A 557 10.38 7.47 10.83
CA SER A 557 11.68 7.58 10.15
C SER A 557 11.64 6.85 8.80
N LEU A 558 12.12 7.51 7.75
CA LEU A 558 12.25 6.92 6.43
C LEU A 558 13.25 5.75 6.40
N LYS A 559 14.39 5.94 7.08
CA LYS A 559 15.50 4.97 7.14
C LYS A 559 15.16 3.81 8.07
N ASN A 560 14.50 4.08 9.20
CA ASN A 560 14.19 3.09 10.23
C ASN A 560 12.69 3.13 10.60
N PRO A 561 11.79 2.46 9.86
CA PRO A 561 10.33 2.56 10.09
C PRO A 561 9.85 2.21 11.51
N GLN A 562 10.63 1.43 12.28
CA GLN A 562 10.35 1.13 13.68
C GLN A 562 10.51 2.35 14.62
N LYS A 563 11.28 3.36 14.19
CA LYS A 563 11.48 4.60 14.91
C LYS A 563 10.33 5.56 14.62
N ILE A 564 9.36 5.57 15.51
CA ILE A 564 8.20 6.45 15.47
C ILE A 564 8.38 7.56 16.50
N TRP A 565 8.25 8.80 16.07
CA TRP A 565 8.20 9.98 16.92
C TRP A 565 6.74 10.42 17.11
N ARG A 566 6.38 10.79 18.35
CA ARG A 566 5.02 11.17 18.73
C ARG A 566 5.00 12.55 19.38
N PHE A 567 4.09 13.41 18.94
CA PHE A 567 3.85 14.73 19.52
C PHE A 567 2.40 14.88 20.00
N ASN A 568 2.22 15.21 21.29
CA ASN A 568 0.92 15.47 21.90
C ASN A 568 0.68 16.99 22.00
N ASP A 569 -0.36 17.49 21.35
CA ASP A 569 -0.71 18.91 21.32
C ASP A 569 -1.33 19.42 22.64
N GLN A 570 -1.85 18.51 23.47
CA GLN A 570 -2.46 18.84 24.77
C GLN A 570 -1.46 18.90 25.92
N ASP A 571 -0.25 18.33 25.77
CA ASP A 571 0.85 18.44 26.74
C ASP A 571 2.16 18.84 26.05
N PRO A 572 2.32 20.12 25.69
CA PRO A 572 3.52 20.61 25.03
C PRO A 572 4.77 20.57 25.92
N SER A 573 4.60 20.51 27.24
CA SER A 573 5.71 20.36 28.20
C SER A 573 6.33 18.96 28.21
N GLY A 574 5.58 17.96 27.73
CA GLY A 574 6.01 16.57 27.59
C GLY A 574 6.46 16.19 26.18
N SER A 575 6.67 17.14 25.27
CA SER A 575 7.11 16.86 23.90
C SER A 575 8.56 16.38 23.88
N ASP A 576 8.75 15.08 24.07
CA ASP A 576 10.05 14.42 23.96
C ASP A 576 10.37 14.15 22.48
N LEU A 577 11.63 14.38 22.09
CA LEU A 577 12.15 14.03 20.77
C LEU A 577 12.49 12.55 20.65
N ALA A 578 12.32 11.78 21.72
CA ALA A 578 12.53 10.35 21.75
C ALA A 578 11.57 9.57 20.86
N HIS A 579 12.06 8.45 20.35
CA HIS A 579 11.16 7.45 19.79
C HIS A 579 10.28 6.89 20.89
N ILE A 580 9.13 6.39 20.47
CA ILE A 580 8.36 5.53 21.34
C ILE A 580 9.29 4.39 21.80
N ASP A 581 9.43 4.24 23.13
CA ASP A 581 10.28 3.26 23.83
C ASP A 581 11.77 3.63 24.05
N ASP A 582 12.25 4.80 23.63
CA ASP A 582 13.61 5.26 23.97
C ASP A 582 13.72 5.64 25.46
N VAL A 583 14.73 5.12 26.15
CA VAL A 583 15.14 5.60 27.49
C VAL A 583 15.98 6.87 27.31
N VAL A 584 15.35 8.02 27.50
CA VAL A 584 15.96 9.32 27.20
C VAL A 584 16.96 9.71 28.29
N ALA A 585 18.23 9.87 27.91
CA ALA A 585 19.21 10.53 28.78
C ALA A 585 18.81 12.00 28.98
N GLU A 586 18.99 12.53 30.20
CA GLU A 586 18.63 13.90 30.62
C GLU A 586 19.10 15.00 29.63
N THR A 587 20.18 14.76 28.89
CA THR A 587 20.77 15.66 27.89
C THR A 587 19.92 15.83 26.62
N TYR A 588 19.10 14.84 26.24
CA TYR A 588 18.21 14.94 25.07
C TYR A 588 16.91 15.68 25.37
N ARG A 589 16.51 15.79 26.65
CA ARG A 589 15.35 16.61 27.09
C ARG A 589 15.52 18.11 26.80
N GLN A 590 16.76 18.56 26.58
CA GLN A 590 17.08 19.96 26.31
C GLN A 590 17.24 20.28 24.82
N ASN A 591 16.94 19.35 23.91
CA ASN A 591 16.91 19.65 22.48
C ASN A 591 15.73 20.58 22.18
N HIS A 592 16.03 21.88 22.11
CA HIS A 592 15.08 22.95 21.84
C HIS A 592 14.45 22.79 20.44
N LEU A 593 13.34 22.04 20.39
CA LEU A 593 12.34 22.02 19.33
C LEU A 593 11.86 23.45 19.07
N LEU A 594 12.08 23.95 17.84
CA LEU A 594 11.75 25.33 17.47
C LEU A 594 12.26 26.31 18.54
N THR A 595 11.82 27.56 18.56
CA THR A 595 12.31 28.52 19.56
C THR A 595 11.64 28.31 20.94
N ASN A 596 10.66 27.39 21.02
CA ASN A 596 10.15 26.65 22.20
C ASN A 596 9.01 25.70 21.73
N ALA A 597 8.66 24.67 22.51
CA ALA A 597 7.55 23.75 22.19
C ALA A 597 6.18 24.45 21.94
N GLY A 598 6.03 25.69 22.43
CA GLY A 598 4.84 26.51 22.19
C GLY A 598 4.68 26.95 20.73
N GLU A 599 5.76 27.25 20.02
CA GLU A 599 5.72 27.59 18.59
C GLU A 599 5.29 26.40 17.73
N LEU A 600 5.85 25.22 18.02
CA LEU A 600 5.46 23.96 17.37
C LEU A 600 3.98 23.69 17.59
N ASN A 601 3.52 23.79 18.84
CA ASN A 601 2.13 23.60 19.17
C ASN A 601 1.22 24.61 18.46
N THR A 602 1.64 25.88 18.39
CA THR A 602 0.89 26.93 17.68
C THR A 602 0.75 26.59 16.20
N TYR A 603 1.84 26.17 15.55
CA TYR A 603 1.82 25.78 14.14
C TYR A 603 0.91 24.56 13.91
N LEU A 604 1.08 23.49 14.70
CA LEU A 604 0.30 22.27 14.55
C LEU A 604 -1.19 22.50 14.86
N ASN A 605 -1.54 23.39 15.79
CA ASN A 605 -2.92 23.80 16.03
C ASN A 605 -3.55 24.52 14.82
N GLN A 606 -2.79 25.38 14.13
CA GLN A 606 -3.29 25.99 12.89
C GLN A 606 -3.49 24.93 11.80
N PHE A 607 -2.53 24.00 11.66
CA PHE A 607 -2.64 22.88 10.73
C PHE A 607 -3.88 22.02 11.03
N LYS A 608 -4.10 21.67 12.31
CA LYS A 608 -5.27 20.94 12.78
C LYS A 608 -6.55 21.65 12.43
N THR A 609 -6.60 22.96 12.65
CA THR A 609 -7.78 23.78 12.36
C THR A 609 -8.14 23.72 10.88
N PHE A 610 -7.15 23.72 9.99
CA PHE A 610 -7.34 23.82 8.53
C PHE A 610 -7.51 22.47 7.80
N PHE A 611 -6.88 21.39 8.26
CA PHE A 611 -7.01 20.08 7.59
C PHE A 611 -7.89 19.09 8.35
N ILE A 612 -7.96 19.22 9.67
CA ILE A 612 -8.55 18.20 10.54
C ILE A 612 -9.92 18.65 11.08
N ALA A 613 -10.06 19.91 11.49
CA ALA A 613 -11.26 20.42 12.13
C ALA A 613 -12.27 21.07 11.17
N SER A 614 -11.79 21.83 10.17
CA SER A 614 -12.60 22.48 9.12
C SER A 614 -13.08 21.47 8.09
#